data_AF-A0A7X7U0I0-F1
#
_entry.id   AF-A0A7X7U0I0-F1
#
_cell.length_a   1.000
_cell.length_b   1.000
_cell.length_c   1.000
_cell.angle_alpha   90.00
_cell.angle_beta   90.00
_cell.angle_gamma   90.00
#
_symmetry.space_group_name_H-M   'P 1'
#
loop_
_entity.id
_entity.type
_entity.pdbx_description
1 polymer ?
#
loop_
_entity_poly.entity_id
_entity_poly.type
_entity_poly.pdbx_seq_one_letter_code
_entity_poly.pdbx_strand_id
1 'polypeptide(L)'
;MSATCAVAYFCDRQQIATDDLTQRLWYKDKGMDVPVCYCSQLTREEIRRAVAQGAGTISEVQRMAQKNRMGFCSTENPLGLCCRDAFLWEINEAKHKNRGEP
;
A
#
# COMPACT_ATOMS: atom_id res chain seq x y z
N MET A 1 -10.10 -10.42 -2.15
CA MET A 1 -8.64 -10.35 -2.41
C MET A 1 -7.97 -11.42 -1.56
N SER A 2 -7.36 -12.44 -2.16
CA SER A 2 -6.61 -13.47 -1.44
C SER A 2 -5.11 -13.20 -1.57
N ALA A 3 -4.39 -13.27 -0.45
CA ALA A 3 -2.95 -13.07 -0.38
C ALA A 3 -2.17 -14.24 -1.00
N THR A 4 -2.72 -15.45 -0.98
CA THR A 4 -2.05 -16.68 -1.44
C THR A 4 -2.47 -17.12 -2.84
N CYS A 5 -3.53 -16.55 -3.39
CA CYS A 5 -3.93 -16.84 -4.77
C CYS A 5 -2.95 -16.19 -5.75
N ALA A 6 -2.41 -16.96 -6.71
CA ALA A 6 -1.48 -16.46 -7.71
C ALA A 6 -2.14 -15.52 -8.74
N VAL A 7 -3.48 -15.53 -8.87
CA VAL A 7 -4.23 -14.72 -9.84
C VAL A 7 -4.43 -13.30 -9.32
N ALA A 8 -4.14 -12.30 -10.17
CA ALA A 8 -4.35 -10.89 -9.91
C ALA A 8 -5.65 -10.35 -10.54
N TYR A 9 -5.89 -10.68 -11.81
CA TYR A 9 -7.12 -10.35 -12.53
C TYR A 9 -7.70 -11.58 -13.18
N PHE A 10 -9.03 -11.63 -13.30
CA PHE A 10 -9.71 -12.73 -13.97
C PHE A 10 -11.03 -12.24 -14.58
N CYS A 11 -11.43 -12.94 -15.63
CA CYS A 11 -12.76 -12.90 -16.23
C CYS A 11 -13.06 -14.30 -16.79
N ASP A 12 -14.23 -14.48 -17.39
CA ASP A 12 -14.66 -15.78 -17.95
C ASP A 12 -13.75 -16.30 -19.07
N ARG A 13 -12.93 -15.44 -19.68
CA ARG A 13 -12.08 -15.76 -20.84
C ARG A 13 -10.60 -15.86 -20.52
N GLN A 14 -10.13 -15.22 -19.45
CA GLN A 14 -8.71 -15.06 -19.17
C GLN A 14 -8.44 -14.80 -17.71
N GLN A 15 -7.27 -15.25 -17.26
CA GLN A 15 -6.67 -14.89 -15.99
C GLN A 15 -5.29 -14.25 -16.24
N ILE A 16 -4.91 -13.32 -15.37
CA ILE A 16 -3.60 -12.68 -15.36
C ILE A 16 -2.95 -13.03 -14.02
N ALA A 17 -1.75 -13.63 -14.08
CA ALA A 17 -1.00 -13.98 -12.88
C ALA A 17 -0.43 -12.71 -12.22
N THR A 18 -0.14 -12.81 -10.93
CA THR A 18 0.49 -11.71 -10.18
C THR A 18 1.88 -11.38 -10.73
N ASP A 19 2.62 -12.41 -11.17
CA ASP A 19 3.98 -12.26 -11.70
C ASP A 19 4.03 -11.63 -13.11
N ASP A 20 2.89 -11.58 -13.80
CA ASP A 20 2.76 -10.90 -15.10
C ASP A 20 2.54 -9.38 -14.95
N LEU A 21 2.36 -8.87 -13.72
CA LEU A 21 2.15 -7.46 -13.48
C LEU A 21 3.46 -6.69 -13.38
N THR A 22 3.50 -5.50 -13.99
CA THR A 22 4.62 -4.55 -13.84
C THR A 22 4.66 -3.91 -12.45
N GLN A 23 3.55 -3.94 -11.70
CA GLN A 23 3.42 -3.36 -10.37
C GLN A 23 3.17 -4.44 -9.32
N ARG A 24 3.91 -4.37 -8.21
CA ARG A 24 3.74 -5.27 -7.06
C ARG A 24 2.49 -4.91 -6.26
N LEU A 25 1.70 -5.92 -5.88
CA LEU A 25 0.45 -5.73 -5.15
C LEU A 25 0.64 -5.78 -3.64
N TRP A 26 0.45 -4.66 -2.93
CA TRP A 26 0.66 -4.55 -1.46
C TRP A 26 -0.01 -5.62 -0.59
N TYR A 27 -1.11 -6.22 -1.04
CA TYR A 27 -1.84 -7.23 -0.28
C TYR A 27 -1.35 -8.66 -0.53
N LYS A 28 -0.65 -8.90 -1.64
CA LYS A 28 0.02 -10.18 -1.96
C LYS A 28 1.49 -10.16 -1.59
N ASP A 29 2.12 -9.00 -1.63
CA ASP A 29 3.53 -8.81 -1.33
C ASP A 29 3.72 -7.97 -0.05
N LYS A 30 4.32 -8.60 0.96
CA LYS A 30 4.59 -8.01 2.27
C LYS A 30 5.95 -7.29 2.36
N GLY A 31 6.69 -7.18 1.26
CA GLY A 31 7.95 -6.46 1.17
C GLY A 31 7.84 -5.00 1.57
N MET A 32 8.92 -4.46 2.15
CA MET A 32 8.94 -3.10 2.70
C MET A 32 8.99 -2.02 1.61
N ASP A 33 9.54 -2.35 0.45
CA ASP A 33 9.65 -1.50 -0.73
C ASP A 33 8.39 -1.50 -1.61
N VAL A 34 7.37 -2.29 -1.27
CA VAL A 34 6.10 -2.34 -2.02
C VAL A 34 5.30 -1.05 -1.83
N PRO A 35 4.80 -0.42 -2.91
CA PRO A 35 3.93 0.75 -2.81
C PRO A 35 2.58 0.38 -2.20
N VAL A 36 2.16 1.15 -1.20
CA VAL A 36 0.80 1.10 -0.63
C VAL A 36 -0.09 2.15 -1.30
N CYS A 37 0.47 3.33 -1.58
CA CYS A 37 -0.14 4.35 -2.44
C CYS A 37 0.61 4.45 -3.76
N TYR A 38 0.01 3.99 -4.85
CA TYR A 38 0.59 4.02 -6.19
C TYR A 38 0.59 5.43 -6.80
N CYS A 39 -0.33 6.32 -6.41
CA CYS A 39 -0.36 7.70 -6.91
C CYS A 39 0.91 8.47 -6.55
N SER A 40 1.34 8.35 -5.29
CA SER A 40 2.50 9.03 -4.73
C SER A 40 3.74 8.14 -4.61
N GLN A 41 3.65 6.87 -5.00
CA GLN A 41 4.70 5.87 -4.82
C GLN A 41 5.21 5.81 -3.37
N LEU A 42 4.28 5.86 -2.39
CA LEU A 42 4.62 5.71 -0.98
C LEU A 42 4.70 4.23 -0.64
N THR A 43 5.87 3.80 -0.22
CA THR A 43 6.14 2.40 0.16
C THR A 43 5.76 2.13 1.61
N ARG A 44 5.62 0.85 1.94
CA ARG A 44 5.40 0.39 3.32
C ARG A 44 6.50 0.89 4.27
N GLU A 45 7.76 0.88 3.84
CA GLU A 45 8.89 1.40 4.60
C GLU A 45 8.73 2.88 4.93
N GLU A 46 8.39 3.71 3.93
CA GLU A 46 8.26 5.15 4.13
C GLU A 46 7.10 5.48 5.08
N ILE A 47 5.99 4.75 4.97
CA ILE A 47 4.86 4.89 5.89
C ILE A 47 5.30 4.56 7.32
N ARG A 48 5.94 3.41 7.52
CA ARG A 48 6.38 2.98 8.87
C ARG A 48 7.44 3.90 9.45
N ARG A 49 8.38 4.38 8.63
CA ARG A 49 9.39 5.36 9.03
C ARG A 49 8.75 6.67 9.49
N ALA A 50 7.76 7.18 8.76
CA ALA A 50 7.05 8.39 9.16
C ALA A 50 6.28 8.18 10.47
N VAL A 51 5.64 7.02 10.66
CA VAL A 51 4.96 6.67 11.93
C VAL A 51 5.95 6.58 13.09
N ALA A 52 7.12 5.99 12.89
CA ALA A 52 8.18 5.95 13.90
C ALA A 52 8.68 7.36 14.29
N GLN A 53 8.57 8.33 13.39
CA GLN A 53 8.88 9.74 13.63
C GLN A 53 7.66 10.54 14.14
N GLY A 54 6.54 9.89 14.46
CA GLY A 54 5.37 10.50 15.09
C GLY A 54 4.16 10.75 14.18
N ALA A 55 4.19 10.35 12.91
CA ALA A 55 3.03 10.51 12.02
C ALA A 55 1.82 9.69 12.50
N GLY A 56 0.67 10.34 12.61
CA GLY A 56 -0.60 9.73 13.04
C GLY A 56 -1.61 9.54 11.93
N THR A 57 -1.46 10.27 10.82
CA THR A 57 -2.44 10.40 9.74
C THR A 57 -1.77 10.27 8.36
N ILE A 58 -2.57 10.00 7.32
CA ILE A 58 -2.08 9.96 5.92
C ILE A 58 -1.39 11.28 5.56
N SER A 59 -2.01 12.43 5.88
CA SER A 59 -1.48 13.75 5.53
C SER A 59 -0.12 14.02 6.19
N GLU A 60 0.07 13.60 7.44
CA GLU A 60 1.37 13.72 8.11
C GLU A 60 2.44 12.85 7.46
N VAL A 61 2.11 11.60 7.12
CA VAL A 61 3.03 10.71 6.38
C VAL A 61 3.42 11.33 5.04
N GLN A 62 2.44 11.79 4.25
CA GLN A 62 2.67 12.44 2.96
C GLN A 62 3.57 13.68 3.09
N ARG A 63 3.32 14.51 4.11
CA ARG A 63 4.13 15.70 4.40
C ARG A 63 5.57 15.34 4.75
N MET A 64 5.77 14.35 5.61
CA MET A 64 7.11 13.93 6.08
C MET A 64 7.92 13.24 4.98
N ALA A 65 7.25 12.47 4.12
CA ALA A 65 7.87 11.83 2.96
C ALA A 65 7.98 12.74 1.73
N GLN A 66 7.48 13.98 1.80
CA GLN A 66 7.42 14.94 0.68
C GLN A 66 6.76 14.35 -0.59
N LYS A 67 5.74 13.52 -0.39
CA LYS A 67 5.03 12.76 -1.44
C LYS A 67 3.52 12.97 -1.28
N ASN A 68 2.95 13.88 -2.06
CA ASN A 68 1.56 14.34 -1.89
C ASN A 68 0.65 14.13 -3.13
N ARG A 69 1.13 13.45 -4.18
CA ARG A 69 0.31 13.13 -5.36
C ARG A 69 -0.84 12.20 -4.99
N MET A 70 -2.08 12.60 -5.30
CA MET A 70 -3.31 11.88 -4.95
C MET A 70 -4.38 12.02 -6.03
N GLY A 71 -5.44 11.19 -5.96
CA GLY A 71 -6.61 11.31 -6.84
C GLY A 71 -6.55 10.52 -8.15
N PHE A 72 -5.44 9.85 -8.45
CA PHE A 72 -5.23 9.08 -9.69
C PHE A 72 -5.44 7.57 -9.50
N CYS A 73 -6.19 7.16 -8.46
CA CYS A 73 -6.29 5.77 -8.05
C CYS A 73 -6.94 4.86 -9.11
N SER A 74 -7.86 5.40 -9.92
CA SER A 74 -8.53 4.66 -10.98
C SER A 74 -7.59 4.21 -12.11
N THR A 75 -6.44 4.87 -12.26
CA THR A 75 -5.46 4.57 -13.31
C THR A 75 -4.14 4.04 -12.75
N GLU A 76 -3.73 4.49 -11.56
CA GLU A 76 -2.42 4.16 -10.99
C GLU A 76 -2.47 2.97 -10.03
N ASN A 77 -3.57 2.79 -9.29
CA ASN A 77 -3.69 1.65 -8.39
C ASN A 77 -4.17 0.45 -9.22
N PRO A 78 -3.46 -0.70 -9.22
CA PRO A 78 -3.90 -1.91 -9.90
C PRO A 78 -5.32 -2.36 -9.50
N LEU A 79 -5.78 -2.03 -8.30
CA LEU A 79 -7.15 -2.31 -7.86
C LEU A 79 -8.21 -1.37 -8.46
N GLY A 80 -7.83 -0.28 -9.10
CA GLY A 80 -8.72 0.78 -9.56
C GLY A 80 -9.42 1.56 -8.44
N LEU A 81 -9.04 1.33 -7.18
CA LEU A 81 -9.69 1.86 -5.98
C LEU A 81 -8.74 2.72 -5.16
N CYS A 82 -9.30 3.60 -4.32
CA CYS A 82 -8.51 4.42 -3.41
C CYS A 82 -7.75 3.56 -2.39
N CYS A 83 -6.46 3.86 -2.19
CA CYS A 83 -5.60 3.14 -1.23
C CYS A 83 -5.85 3.49 0.25
N ARG A 84 -6.77 4.40 0.54
CA ARG A 84 -6.97 5.02 1.87
C ARG A 84 -7.02 4.00 3.00
N ASP A 85 -7.79 2.93 2.85
CA ASP A 85 -7.99 1.96 3.93
C ASP A 85 -6.74 1.10 4.16
N ALA A 86 -6.07 0.68 3.09
CA ALA A 86 -4.78 -0.02 3.18
C ALA A 86 -3.70 0.86 3.80
N PHE A 87 -3.70 2.15 3.47
CA PHE A 87 -2.77 3.13 4.03
C PHE A 87 -3.01 3.31 5.53
N LEU A 88 -4.26 3.54 5.95
CA LEU A 88 -4.61 3.66 7.37
C LEU A 88 -4.31 2.39 8.16
N TRP A 89 -4.52 1.22 7.54
CA TRP A 89 -4.14 -0.05 8.15
C TRP A 89 -2.63 -0.10 8.43
N GLU A 90 -1.77 0.21 7.46
CA GLU A 90 -0.31 0.23 7.68
C GLU A 90 0.11 1.24 8.75
N ILE A 91 -0.55 2.41 8.83
CA ILE A 91 -0.30 3.39 9.90
C ILE A 91 -0.63 2.80 11.27
N ASN A 92 -1.80 2.18 11.41
CA ASN A 92 -2.25 1.63 12.69
C ASN A 92 -1.39 0.43 13.11
N GLU A 93 -1.08 -0.47 12.19
CA GLU A 93 -0.17 -1.60 12.41
C GLU A 93 1.21 -1.14 12.91
N ALA A 94 1.75 -0.09 12.29
CA ALA A 94 3.04 0.48 12.71
C ALA A 94 2.98 1.08 14.12
N LYS A 95 1.87 1.74 14.47
CA LYS A 95 1.66 2.27 15.83
C LYS A 95 1.59 1.16 16.89
N HIS A 96 0.92 0.04 16.59
CA HIS A 96 0.85 -1.09 17.52
C HIS A 96 2.22 -1.71 17.76
N LYS A 97 3.01 -1.91 16.70
CA LYS A 97 4.37 -2.45 16.83
C LYS A 97 5.33 -1.54 17.59
N ASN A 98 5.16 -0.23 17.47
CA ASN A 98 5.96 0.75 18.22
C ASN A 98 5.60 0.82 19.71
N ARG A 99 4.46 0.26 20.14
CA ARG A 99 4.00 0.28 21.53
C ARG A 99 4.47 -0.91 22.36
N GLY A 100 5.10 -1.91 21.75
CA GLY A 100 5.74 -3.01 22.49
C GLY A 100 4.80 -3.79 23.41
N GLU A 101 3.56 -4.03 22.99
CA GLU A 101 2.69 -5.01 23.66
C GLU A 101 2.79 -6.35 22.93
N PRO A 102 2.88 -7.48 23.67
CA PRO A 102 3.10 -8.82 23.12
C PRO A 102 2.02 -9.28 22.15
#